data_AF-A0A6B3GK81-F1
#
_entry.id   AF-A0A6B3GK81-F1
#
_cell.length_a   1.000
_cell.length_b   1.000
_cell.length_c   1.000
_cell.angle_alpha   90.00
_cell.angle_beta   90.00
_cell.angle_gamma   90.00
#
_symmetry.space_group_name_H-M   'P 1'
#
loop_
_entity.id
_entity.type
_entity.pdbx_description
1 polymer ?
#
loop_
_entity_poly.entity_id
_entity_poly.type
_entity_poly.pdbx_seq_one_letter_code
_entity_poly.pdbx_strand_id
1 'polypeptide(L)'
;MSVSAVPVNLGDKLSQFNELWSQKKVAVLNDYEVKLAKLKGEFVWHTHEDTDELFLVISGRLTIQLRDTDVVLEPGELFVVPRGVEHCPVAI
;
A
#
# COMPACT_ATOMS: atom_id res chain seq x y z
N MET A 1 -18.06 12.50 16.48
CA MET A 1 -16.63 12.23 16.23
C MET A 1 -15.90 13.56 16.25
N SER A 2 -14.86 13.71 17.07
CA SER A 2 -14.04 14.93 17.04
C SER A 2 -13.17 14.90 15.79
N VAL A 3 -13.22 15.98 15.01
CA VAL A 3 -12.33 16.14 13.86
C VAL A 3 -10.93 16.41 14.39
N SER A 4 -9.97 15.55 14.05
CA SER A 4 -8.56 15.86 14.25
C SER A 4 -8.15 16.88 13.19
N ALA A 5 -7.81 18.10 13.60
CA ALA A 5 -7.34 19.17 12.71
C ALA A 5 -5.83 19.05 12.40
N VAL A 6 -5.21 17.91 12.72
CA VAL A 6 -3.76 17.69 12.54
C VAL A 6 -3.54 16.85 11.27
N PRO A 7 -2.72 17.34 10.31
CA PRO A 7 -2.40 16.58 9.11
C PRO A 7 -1.60 15.31 9.44
N VAL A 8 -1.75 14.28 8.61
CA VAL A 8 -0.94 13.06 8.71
C VAL A 8 0.32 13.25 7.87
N ASN A 9 1.48 13.39 8.51
CA ASN A 9 2.77 13.34 7.84
C ASN A 9 3.21 11.87 7.66
N LEU A 10 3.28 11.40 6.41
CA LEU A 10 3.61 10.00 6.11
C LEU A 10 5.05 9.65 6.51
N GLY A 11 6.00 10.57 6.32
CA GLY A 11 7.40 10.38 6.72
C GLY A 11 7.55 10.21 8.23
N ASP A 12 6.87 11.07 9.00
CA ASP A 12 6.86 10.97 10.46
C ASP A 12 6.20 9.68 10.96
N LYS A 13 5.17 9.19 10.27
CA LYS A 13 4.54 7.90 10.61
C LYS A 13 5.41 6.70 10.24
N LEU A 14 6.07 6.73 9.09
CA LEU A 14 7.00 5.69 8.65
C LEU A 14 8.26 5.60 9.51
N SER A 15 8.67 6.69 10.16
CA SER A 15 9.83 6.68 11.06
C SER A 15 9.54 6.02 12.42
N GLN A 16 8.26 5.85 12.78
CA GLN A 16 7.84 5.32 14.09
C GLN A 16 7.86 3.79 14.19
N PHE A 17 8.07 3.06 13.10
CA PHE A 17 8.06 1.59 13.09
C PHE A 17 9.07 1.04 12.08
N ASN A 18 9.57 -0.16 12.29
CA ASN A 18 10.55 -0.82 11.39
C ASN A 18 10.12 -2.22 10.96
N GLU A 19 9.01 -2.72 11.49
CA GLU A 19 8.46 -4.02 11.16
C GLU A 19 8.06 -4.09 9.68
N LEU A 20 8.47 -5.18 9.04
CA LEU A 20 8.11 -5.47 7.66
C LEU A 20 6.74 -6.14 7.61
N TRP A 21 6.00 -5.92 6.53
CA TRP A 21 4.67 -6.51 6.28
C TRP A 21 3.63 -6.22 7.38
N SER A 22 3.90 -5.23 8.24
CA SER A 22 2.98 -4.78 9.28
C SER A 22 2.28 -3.50 8.83
N GLN A 23 1.01 -3.63 8.44
CA GLN A 23 0.19 -2.49 8.04
C GLN A 23 -0.21 -1.67 9.28
N LYS A 24 0.11 -0.38 9.30
CA LYS A 24 -0.32 0.57 10.33
C LYS A 24 -1.37 1.51 9.74
N LYS A 25 -2.59 1.50 10.29
CA LYS A 25 -3.63 2.47 9.91
C LYS A 25 -3.24 3.88 10.35
N VAL A 26 -3.31 4.83 9.43
CA VAL A 26 -2.97 6.24 9.70
C VAL A 26 -4.11 7.21 9.45
N ALA A 27 -5.11 6.83 8.65
CA ALA A 27 -6.33 7.59 8.44
C ALA A 27 -7.51 6.69 8.08
N VAL A 28 -8.72 7.25 8.14
CA VAL A 28 -9.96 6.64 7.64
C VAL A 28 -10.58 7.60 6.64
N LEU A 29 -10.97 7.10 5.48
CA LEU A 29 -11.67 7.81 4.42
C LEU A 29 -12.96 7.07 4.13
N ASN A 30 -14.10 7.60 4.57
CA ASN A 30 -15.38 6.89 4.54
C ASN A 30 -15.26 5.50 5.21
N ASP A 31 -15.45 4.43 4.44
CA ASP A 31 -15.31 3.02 4.79
C ASP A 31 -13.94 2.42 4.43
N TYR A 32 -12.99 3.24 3.94
CA TYR A 32 -11.63 2.84 3.62
C TYR A 32 -10.64 3.22 4.72
N GLU A 33 -9.57 2.44 4.82
CA GLU A 33 -8.44 2.72 5.69
C GLU A 33 -7.22 3.11 4.86
N VAL A 34 -6.57 4.21 5.23
CA VAL A 34 -5.24 4.55 4.69
C VAL A 34 -4.20 3.92 5.59
N LYS A 35 -3.34 3.08 5.03
CA LYS A 35 -2.34 2.30 5.77
C LYS A 35 -0.94 2.56 5.24
N LEU A 36 0.03 2.47 6.14
CA LEU A 36 1.46 2.49 5.79
C LEU A 36 2.08 1.14 6.16
N ALA A 37 2.97 0.65 5.30
CA ALA A 37 3.73 -0.57 5.54
C ALA A 37 5.13 -0.43 4.93
N LYS A 38 6.10 -1.14 5.51
CA LYS A 38 7.42 -1.35 4.93
C LYS A 38 7.47 -2.77 4.38
N LEU A 39 7.84 -2.91 3.12
CA LEU A 39 7.81 -4.20 2.41
C LEU A 39 9.24 -4.63 2.05
N LYS A 40 9.49 -5.93 2.02
CA LYS A 40 10.74 -6.51 1.52
C LYS A 40 10.51 -7.95 1.08
N GLY A 41 11.00 -8.29 -0.10
CA GLY A 41 10.79 -9.58 -0.74
C GLY A 41 9.41 -9.70 -1.36
N GLU A 42 9.05 -10.94 -1.65
CA GLU A 42 7.77 -11.34 -2.23
C GLU A 42 6.70 -11.48 -1.15
N PHE A 43 5.47 -11.11 -1.48
CA PHE A 43 4.29 -11.43 -0.67
C PHE A 43 3.65 -12.76 -1.10
N VAL A 44 2.33 -12.84 -1.07
CA VAL A 44 1.56 -13.95 -1.62
C VAL A 44 0.68 -13.46 -2.77
N TRP A 45 0.42 -14.34 -3.73
CA TRP A 45 -0.63 -14.12 -4.72
C TRP A 45 -2.00 -14.08 -4.02
N HIS A 46 -2.77 -13.04 -4.27
CA HIS A 46 -4.08 -12.85 -3.65
C HIS A 46 -4.99 -11.96 -4.50
N THR A 47 -6.28 -11.97 -4.16
CA THR A 47 -7.33 -11.18 -4.81
C THR A 47 -8.23 -10.55 -3.75
N HIS A 48 -8.73 -9.36 -4.05
CA HIS A 48 -9.78 -8.70 -3.28
C HIS A 48 -11.06 -8.65 -4.13
N GLU A 49 -12.09 -9.42 -3.79
CA GLU A 49 -13.32 -9.52 -4.59
C GLU A 49 -14.15 -8.24 -4.55
N ASP A 50 -14.16 -7.55 -3.41
CA ASP A 50 -15.12 -6.48 -3.16
C ASP A 50 -14.53 -5.06 -3.23
N THR A 51 -13.19 -4.94 -3.24
CA THR A 51 -12.50 -3.66 -3.16
C THR A 51 -11.32 -3.59 -4.12
N ASP A 52 -11.18 -2.43 -4.76
CA ASP A 52 -9.93 -2.06 -5.42
C ASP A 52 -8.85 -1.85 -4.33
N GLU A 53 -7.59 -2.06 -4.67
CA GLU A 53 -6.47 -1.81 -3.76
C GLU A 53 -5.50 -0.80 -4.37
N LEU A 54 -5.17 0.24 -3.60
CA LEU A 54 -4.24 1.29 -4.02
C LEU A 54 -2.86 1.05 -3.40
N PHE A 55 -1.84 1.01 -4.25
CA PHE A 55 -0.43 1.08 -3.86
C PHE A 55 0.14 2.44 -4.24
N LEU A 56 0.83 3.09 -3.30
CA LEU A 56 1.60 4.32 -3.51
C LEU A 56 3.00 4.11 -2.93
N VAL A 57 4.02 4.27 -3.77
CA VAL A 57 5.41 4.12 -3.32
C VAL A 57 5.94 5.44 -2.78
N ILE A 58 6.30 5.47 -1.50
CA ILE A 58 6.93 6.64 -0.86
C ILE A 58 8.44 6.62 -1.02
N SER A 59 9.05 5.43 -0.96
CA SER A 59 10.49 5.21 -1.11
C SER A 59 10.76 3.76 -1.52
N GLY A 60 11.87 3.54 -2.24
CA GLY A 60 12.21 2.24 -2.83
C GLY A 60 11.45 1.98 -4.12
N ARG A 61 11.36 0.71 -4.49
CA ARG A 61 10.67 0.24 -5.70
C ARG A 61 9.73 -0.90 -5.33
N LEU A 62 8.55 -0.92 -5.94
CA LEU A 62 7.58 -1.99 -5.78
C LEU A 62 7.15 -2.50 -7.16
N THR A 63 7.20 -3.81 -7.36
CA THR A 63 6.58 -4.45 -8.52
C THR A 63 5.27 -5.09 -8.07
N ILE A 64 4.18 -4.77 -8.75
CA ILE A 64 2.92 -5.52 -8.63
C ILE A 64 2.87 -6.50 -9.79
N GLN A 65 3.06 -7.78 -9.49
CA GLN A 65 2.92 -8.83 -10.49
C GLN A 65 1.45 -9.13 -10.71
N LEU A 66 1.03 -9.12 -11.97
CA LEU A 66 -0.27 -9.59 -12.44
C LEU A 66 -0.05 -10.87 -13.26
N ARG A 67 -1.13 -11.57 -13.61
CA ARG A 67 -1.01 -12.82 -14.38
C ARG A 67 -0.39 -12.63 -15.76
N ASP A 68 -0.66 -11.49 -16.41
CA ASP A 68 -0.25 -11.23 -17.79
C ASP A 68 0.91 -10.22 -17.91
N THR A 69 1.18 -9.45 -16.84
CA THR A 69 2.16 -8.37 -16.88
C THR A 69 2.59 -7.92 -15.48
N ASP A 70 3.66 -7.15 -15.40
CA ASP A 70 4.15 -6.55 -14.16
C ASP A 70 3.99 -5.03 -14.24
N VAL A 71 3.57 -4.43 -13.13
CA VAL A 71 3.54 -2.97 -12.96
C VAL A 71 4.64 -2.59 -11.99
N VAL A 72 5.64 -1.84 -12.47
CA VAL A 72 6.75 -1.35 -11.65
C VAL A 72 6.43 0.08 -11.20
N LEU A 73 6.55 0.33 -9.90
CA LEU A 73 6.31 1.62 -9.26
C LEU A 73 7.60 2.16 -8.63
N GLU A 74 7.92 3.39 -9.00
CA GLU A 74 8.98 4.23 -8.42
C GLU A 74 8.41 5.20 -7.36
N PRO A 75 9.26 5.87 -6.56
CA PRO A 75 8.79 6.84 -5.57
C PRO A 75 7.93 7.95 -6.19
N GLY A 76 6.76 8.17 -5.61
CA GLY A 76 5.77 9.14 -6.07
C GLY A 76 4.75 8.57 -7.07
N GLU A 77 4.91 7.32 -7.49
CA GLU A 77 3.97 6.64 -8.39
C GLU A 77 2.93 5.82 -7.61
N LEU A 78 1.72 5.77 -8.16
CA LEU A 78 0.62 4.98 -7.63
C LEU A 78 0.04 4.05 -8.68
N PHE A 79 -0.47 2.91 -8.23
CA PHE A 79 -1.25 1.98 -9.03
C PHE A 79 -2.46 1.51 -8.23
N VAL A 80 -3.58 1.33 -8.93
CA VAL A 80 -4.79 0.75 -8.36
C VAL A 80 -4.99 -0.60 -9.00
N VAL A 81 -4.93 -1.66 -8.19
CA VAL A 81 -5.34 -3.00 -8.60
C VAL A 81 -6.86 -3.06 -8.55
N PRO A 82 -7.55 -3.30 -9.68
CA PRO A 82 -9.00 -3.44 -9.68
C PRO A 82 -9.43 -4.67 -8.88
N ARG A 83 -10.59 -4.60 -8.22
CA ARG A 83 -11.20 -5.74 -7.54
C ARG A 83 -11.34 -6.95 -8.47
N GLY A 84 -11.18 -8.14 -7.91
CA GLY A 84 -11.20 -9.40 -8.65
C GLY A 84 -9.92 -9.70 -9.43
N VAL A 85 -8.95 -8.78 -9.49
CA VAL A 85 -7.65 -9.02 -10.14
C VAL A 85 -6.68 -9.64 -9.14
N GLU A 86 -6.21 -10.84 -9.48
CA GLU A 86 -5.19 -11.54 -8.71
C GLU A 86 -3.80 -10.91 -8.95
N HIS A 87 -3.06 -10.67 -7.87
CA HIS A 87 -1.78 -9.98 -7.93
C HIS A 87 -0.82 -10.41 -6.81
N CYS A 88 0.46 -10.10 -6.97
CA CYS A 88 1.51 -10.34 -5.97
C CYS A 88 2.46 -9.12 -5.86
N PRO A 89 2.48 -8.41 -4.72
CA PRO A 89 3.45 -7.35 -4.46
C PRO A 89 4.87 -7.91 -4.19
N VAL A 90 5.88 -7.33 -4.83
CA VAL A 90 7.30 -7.69 -4.68
C VAL A 90 8.14 -6.44 -4.48
N ALA A 91 8.74 -6.29 -3.29
CA ALA A 91 9.61 -5.17 -2.94
C ALA A 91 11.08 -5.60 -2.93
N ILE A 92 11.92 -4.91 -3.70
CA ILE A 92 13.35 -5.25 -3.88
C ILE A 92 14.23 -4.22 -3.18
#